data_AF-L9VH44-F1
#
_entry.id   AF-L9VH44-F1
#
_cell.length_a   1.000
_cell.length_b   1.000
_cell.length_c   1.000
_cell.angle_alpha   90.00
_cell.angle_beta   90.00
_cell.angle_gamma   90.00
#
_symmetry.space_group_name_H-M   'P 1'
#
loop_
_entity.id
_entity.type
_entity.pdbx_description
1 polymer ?
#
loop_
_entity_poly.entity_id
_entity_poly.type
_entity_poly.pdbx_seq_one_letter_code
_entity_poly.pdbx_strand_id
1 'polypeptide(L)'
;MTVGFVAGWFAPALVPIAAGYHLAHFLGYVVGLAPALVAVAASPLSPPANPSVLAVPAWFSGLQLAFVVLGHLLSVWVAHARAFDLFPGRLQPLRSEYPFVAVTVGYTMASLWVVAQPTVGGVAG
;
A
#
# COMPACT_ATOMS: atom_id res chain seq x y z
N MET A 1 11.99 -17.96 24.85
CA MET A 1 11.90 -17.23 23.58
C MET A 1 12.32 -15.79 23.85
N THR A 2 13.39 -15.28 23.22
CA THR A 2 13.88 -13.91 23.48
C THR A 2 13.20 -12.91 22.54
N VAL A 3 13.14 -11.63 22.94
CA VAL A 3 12.58 -10.56 22.09
C VAL A 3 13.30 -10.48 20.75
N GLY A 4 14.63 -10.62 20.72
CA GLY A 4 15.42 -10.61 19.48
C GLY A 4 15.08 -11.76 18.54
N PHE A 5 14.78 -12.95 19.08
CA PHE A 5 14.33 -14.09 18.28
C PHE A 5 12.96 -13.83 17.65
N VAL A 6 11.99 -13.32 18.42
CA VAL A 6 10.66 -12.97 17.91
C VAL A 6 10.77 -11.89 16.82
N ALA A 7 11.53 -10.83 17.09
CA ALA A 7 11.74 -9.74 16.14
C ALA A 7 12.35 -10.24 14.83
N GLY A 8 13.41 -11.05 14.89
CA GLY A 8 14.03 -11.64 13.70
C GLY A 8 13.09 -12.59 12.94
N TRP A 9 12.24 -13.32 13.65
CA TRP A 9 11.26 -14.23 13.04
C TRP A 9 10.20 -13.50 12.21
N PHE A 10 9.72 -12.36 12.71
CA PHE A 10 8.69 -11.52 12.08
C PHE A 10 9.24 -10.44 11.14
N ALA A 11 10.54 -10.13 11.18
CA ALA A 11 11.16 -9.12 10.30
C ALA A 11 10.85 -9.32 8.79
N PRO A 12 10.81 -10.55 8.23
CA PRO A 12 10.44 -10.77 6.84
C PRO A 12 9.01 -10.32 6.50
N ALA A 13 8.10 -10.30 7.48
CA ALA A 13 6.72 -9.85 7.27
C ALA A 13 6.63 -8.34 6.98
N LEU A 14 7.66 -7.56 7.31
CA LEU A 14 7.71 -6.12 6.99
C LEU A 14 8.11 -5.83 5.54
N VAL A 15 8.72 -6.80 4.84
CA VAL A 15 9.25 -6.60 3.48
C VAL A 15 8.14 -6.24 2.48
N PRO A 16 6.97 -6.91 2.45
CA PRO A 16 5.92 -6.60 1.47
C PRO A 16 5.35 -5.19 1.64
N ILE A 17 5.19 -4.70 2.87
CA ILE A 17 4.68 -3.35 3.10
C ILE A 17 5.72 -2.29 2.73
N ALA A 18 7.00 -2.51 3.05
CA ALA A 18 8.07 -1.63 2.63
C ALA A 18 8.13 -1.52 1.09
N ALA A 19 8.04 -2.64 0.38
CA ALA A 19 8.02 -2.68 -1.08
C ALA A 19 6.77 -1.97 -1.66
N GLY A 20 5.58 -2.26 -1.12
CA GLY A 20 4.34 -1.64 -1.57
C GLY A 20 4.34 -0.12 -1.38
N TYR A 21 4.83 0.37 -0.24
CA TYR A 21 4.97 1.81 0.02
C TYR A 21 5.96 2.48 -0.93
N HIS A 22 7.10 1.82 -1.18
CA HIS A 22 8.12 2.30 -2.12
C HIS A 22 7.51 2.43 -3.52
N LEU A 23 6.81 1.40 -3.98
CA LEU A 23 6.21 1.43 -5.30
C LEU A 23 5.11 2.50 -5.40
N ALA A 24 4.27 2.63 -4.38
CA ALA A 24 3.22 3.64 -4.35
C ALA A 24 3.76 5.08 -4.46
N HIS A 25 4.88 5.38 -3.78
CA HIS A 25 5.44 6.73 -3.78
C HIS A 25 6.32 7.01 -5.01
N PHE A 26 7.08 6.03 -5.48
CA PHE A 26 8.10 6.26 -6.50
C PHE A 26 7.65 5.95 -7.92
N LEU A 27 6.62 5.12 -8.13
CA LEU A 27 6.20 4.73 -9.47
C LEU A 27 5.72 5.94 -10.30
N GLY A 28 5.04 6.91 -9.68
CA GLY A 28 4.63 8.14 -10.35
C GLY A 28 5.82 8.95 -10.86
N TYR A 29 6.90 9.05 -10.08
CA TYR A 29 8.13 9.71 -10.51
C TYR A 29 8.80 8.95 -11.66
N VAL A 30 8.88 7.62 -11.56
CA VAL A 30 9.47 6.79 -12.64
C VAL A 30 8.71 6.98 -13.94
N VAL A 31 7.37 6.94 -13.92
CA VAL A 31 6.54 7.11 -15.11
C VAL A 31 6.60 8.55 -15.64
N GLY A 32 6.47 9.53 -14.75
CA GLY A 32 6.49 10.95 -15.11
C GLY A 32 7.82 11.39 -15.71
N LEU A 33 8.93 10.89 -15.16
CA LEU A 33 10.29 11.26 -15.58
C LEU A 33 10.88 10.32 -16.63
N ALA A 34 10.20 9.24 -17.03
CA ALA A 34 10.71 8.32 -18.04
C ALA A 34 11.12 9.02 -19.37
N PRO A 35 10.35 9.96 -19.94
CA PRO A 35 10.77 10.64 -21.16
C PRO A 35 12.02 11.52 -20.95
N ALA A 36 12.10 12.20 -19.80
CA ALA A 36 13.27 12.98 -19.41
C ALA A 36 14.52 12.09 -19.27
N LEU A 37 14.37 10.93 -18.62
CA LEU A 37 15.45 9.95 -18.46
C LEU A 37 15.98 9.47 -19.82
N VAL A 38 15.09 9.12 -20.75
CA VAL A 38 15.47 8.70 -22.11
C VAL A 38 16.20 9.83 -22.84
N ALA A 39 15.71 11.05 -22.74
CA ALA A 39 16.31 12.20 -23.43
C ALA A 39 17.73 12.51 -22.92
N VAL A 40 17.95 12.46 -21.60
CA VAL A 40 19.28 12.63 -21.00
C VAL A 40 20.19 11.46 -21.34
N ALA A 41 19.68 10.22 -21.31
CA ALA A 41 20.46 9.03 -21.65
C ALA A 41 20.92 9.02 -23.12
N ALA A 42 20.11 9.57 -24.04
CA ALA A 42 20.45 9.68 -25.45
C ALA A 42 21.54 10.71 -25.75
N SER A 43 21.59 11.81 -24.97
CA SER A 43 22.56 12.90 -25.15
C SER A 43 23.13 13.36 -23.80
N PRO A 44 23.96 12.54 -23.13
CA PRO A 44 24.36 12.79 -21.74
C PRO A 44 25.27 14.02 -21.56
N LEU A 45 26.06 14.36 -22.57
CA LEU A 45 26.97 15.52 -22.55
C LEU A 45 26.30 16.81 -23.04
N SER A 46 25.12 16.71 -23.65
CA SER A 46 24.32 17.84 -24.10
C SER A 46 22.82 17.59 -23.88
N PRO A 47 22.36 17.49 -22.62
CA PRO A 47 20.97 17.24 -22.34
C PRO A 47 20.07 18.37 -22.85
N PRO A 48 18.80 18.09 -23.22
CA PRO A 48 17.87 19.15 -23.58
C PRO A 48 17.65 20.10 -22.41
N ALA A 49 17.62 21.41 -22.67
CA ALA A 49 17.39 22.42 -21.63
C ALA A 49 16.03 22.28 -20.93
N ASN A 50 15.01 21.78 -21.66
CA ASN A 50 13.66 21.55 -21.16
C ASN A 50 13.24 20.10 -21.42
N PRO A 51 13.62 19.14 -20.55
CA PRO A 51 13.23 17.75 -20.71
C PRO A 51 11.72 17.59 -20.52
N SER A 52 11.08 16.82 -21.40
CA SER A 52 9.64 16.55 -21.33
C SER A 52 9.29 15.68 -20.12
N VAL A 53 8.27 16.08 -19.37
CA VAL A 53 7.68 15.29 -18.28
C VAL A 53 6.33 14.75 -18.74
N LEU A 54 6.07 13.48 -18.46
CA LEU A 54 4.77 12.88 -18.77
C LEU A 54 3.75 13.26 -17.68
N ALA A 55 2.64 13.85 -18.10
CA ALA A 55 1.52 14.08 -17.21
C ALA A 55 0.86 12.74 -16.87
N VAL A 56 0.91 12.36 -15.59
CA VAL A 56 0.33 11.10 -15.12
C VAL A 56 -1.19 11.23 -15.02
N PRO A 57 -1.98 10.29 -15.59
CA PRO A 57 -3.45 10.35 -15.54
C PRO A 57 -4.03 10.33 -14.12
N ALA A 58 -5.22 10.93 -13.93
CA ALA A 58 -5.86 11.02 -12.61
C ALA A 58 -6.12 9.65 -11.95
N TRP A 59 -6.48 8.63 -12.74
CA TRP A 59 -6.75 7.27 -12.24
C TRP A 59 -5.50 6.57 -11.68
N PHE A 60 -4.30 7.05 -11.99
CA PHE A 60 -3.03 6.47 -11.53
C PHE A 60 -2.87 6.54 -10.00
N SER A 61 -3.52 7.50 -9.35
CA SER A 61 -3.63 7.56 -7.89
C SER A 61 -4.22 6.27 -7.29
N GLY A 62 -5.13 5.61 -8.02
CA GLY A 62 -5.69 4.31 -7.65
C GLY A 62 -4.65 3.18 -7.60
N LEU A 63 -3.61 3.24 -8.45
CA LEU A 63 -2.50 2.27 -8.38
C LEU A 63 -1.66 2.46 -7.12
N GLN A 64 -1.40 3.71 -6.71
CA GLN A 64 -0.67 4.00 -5.47
C GLN A 64 -1.39 3.38 -4.28
N LEU A 65 -2.71 3.60 -4.19
CA LEU A 65 -3.56 3.00 -3.18
C LEU A 65 -3.52 1.47 -3.26
N ALA A 66 -3.64 0.90 -4.47
CA ALA A 66 -3.60 -0.54 -4.67
C ALA A 66 -2.27 -1.16 -4.18
N PHE A 67 -1.12 -0.54 -4.46
CA PHE A 67 0.18 -1.03 -4.00
C PHE A 67 0.33 -0.96 -2.48
N VAL A 68 -0.17 0.09 -1.83
CA VAL A 68 -0.17 0.18 -0.36
C VAL A 68 -1.05 -0.92 0.23
N VAL A 69 -2.27 -1.10 -0.28
CA VAL A 69 -3.21 -2.10 0.23
C VAL A 69 -2.67 -3.51 0.01
N LEU A 70 -2.19 -3.84 -1.20
CA LEU A 70 -1.61 -5.15 -1.49
C LEU A 70 -0.36 -5.41 -0.63
N GLY A 71 0.51 -4.43 -0.46
CA GLY A 71 1.68 -4.54 0.42
C GLY A 71 1.30 -4.84 1.87
N HIS A 72 0.25 -4.19 2.39
CA HIS A 72 -0.30 -4.48 3.73
C HIS A 72 -0.88 -5.89 3.80
N LEU A 73 -1.74 -6.29 2.86
CA LEU A 73 -2.39 -7.60 2.88
C LEU A 73 -1.36 -8.73 2.85
N LEU A 74 -0.34 -8.61 1.99
CA LEU A 74 0.76 -9.57 1.92
C LEU A 74 1.61 -9.57 3.20
N SER A 75 1.90 -8.39 3.77
CA SER A 75 2.64 -8.26 5.03
C SER A 75 1.91 -8.96 6.19
N VAL A 76 0.60 -8.72 6.31
CA VAL A 76 -0.27 -9.36 7.32
C VAL A 76 -0.34 -10.86 7.09
N TRP A 77 -0.51 -11.31 5.85
CA TRP A 77 -0.54 -12.74 5.54
C TRP A 77 0.77 -13.43 5.92
N VAL A 78 1.92 -12.86 5.56
CA VAL A 78 3.23 -13.41 5.95
C VAL A 78 3.38 -13.42 7.47
N ALA A 79 3.00 -12.34 8.17
CA ALA A 79 3.01 -12.32 9.63
C ALA A 79 2.14 -13.45 10.22
N HIS A 80 0.97 -13.68 9.64
CA HIS A 80 0.01 -14.67 10.11
C HIS A 80 0.51 -16.10 9.90
N ALA A 81 1.04 -16.42 8.70
CA ALA A 81 1.65 -17.71 8.42
C ALA A 81 2.83 -18.00 9.38
N ARG A 82 3.70 -17.00 9.57
CA ARG A 82 4.87 -17.11 10.46
C ARG A 82 4.47 -17.24 11.93
N ALA A 83 3.36 -16.62 12.35
CA ALA A 83 2.82 -16.79 13.69
C ALA A 83 2.28 -18.22 13.91
N PHE A 84 1.61 -18.80 12.91
CA PHE A 84 1.13 -20.18 12.99
C PHE A 84 2.26 -21.20 13.09
N ASP A 85 3.35 -21.00 12.34
CA ASP A 85 4.53 -21.87 12.41
C ASP A 85 5.22 -21.80 13.78
N LEU A 86 5.21 -20.61 14.41
CA LEU A 86 5.94 -20.34 15.65
C LEU A 86 5.16 -20.69 16.91
N PHE A 87 3.83 -20.65 16.85
CA PHE A 87 2.93 -20.94 17.98
C PHE A 87 1.96 -22.09 17.65
N PRO A 88 2.46 -23.32 17.40
CA PRO A 88 1.60 -24.47 17.15
C PRO A 88 0.77 -24.82 18.40
N GLY A 89 -0.54 -25.01 18.24
CA GLY A 89 -1.40 -25.60 19.28
C GLY A 89 -2.32 -24.67 20.07
N ARG A 90 -2.50 -23.40 19.68
CA ARG A 90 -3.60 -22.59 20.23
C ARG A 90 -4.69 -22.46 19.16
N LEU A 91 -5.93 -22.82 19.50
CA LEU A 91 -7.15 -22.38 18.80
C LEU A 91 -7.48 -20.89 19.08
N GLN A 92 -6.61 -20.21 19.83
CA GLN A 92 -6.66 -18.77 20.13
C GLN A 92 -6.52 -17.83 18.91
N PRO A 93 -5.81 -18.16 17.80
CA PRO A 93 -5.65 -17.29 16.63
C PRO A 93 -6.99 -16.89 16.00
N LEU A 94 -7.95 -17.82 15.94
CA LEU A 94 -9.29 -17.54 15.42
C LEU A 94 -10.07 -16.55 16.31
N ARG A 95 -9.79 -16.56 17.63
CA ARG A 95 -10.38 -15.59 18.57
C ARG A 95 -9.73 -14.21 18.50
N SER A 96 -8.44 -14.13 18.15
CA SER A 96 -7.76 -12.84 17.95
C SER A 96 -8.17 -12.14 16.65
N GLU A 97 -8.76 -12.85 15.70
CA GLU A 97 -9.30 -12.25 14.47
C GLU A 97 -10.65 -11.54 14.70
N TYR A 98 -11.43 -11.95 15.70
CA TYR A 98 -12.73 -11.32 16.00
C TYR A 98 -12.66 -9.81 16.22
N PRO A 99 -11.75 -9.25 17.03
CA PRO A 99 -11.65 -7.80 17.17
C PRO A 99 -11.32 -7.10 15.84
N PHE A 100 -10.46 -7.69 15.00
CA PHE A 100 -10.16 -7.13 13.68
C PHE A 100 -11.37 -7.16 12.75
N VAL A 101 -12.06 -8.31 12.66
CA VAL A 101 -13.29 -8.47 11.88
C VAL A 101 -14.38 -7.50 12.34
N ALA A 102 -14.57 -7.35 13.65
CA ALA A 102 -15.54 -6.42 14.22
C ALA A 102 -15.22 -4.97 13.83
N VAL A 103 -13.95 -4.57 13.89
CA VAL A 103 -13.50 -3.24 13.44
C VAL A 103 -13.74 -3.05 11.94
N THR A 104 -13.41 -4.04 11.11
CA THR A 104 -13.65 -3.99 9.66
C THR A 104 -15.14 -3.83 9.34
N VAL A 105 -16.01 -4.62 9.97
CA VAL A 105 -17.47 -4.51 9.80
C VAL A 105 -17.97 -3.13 10.23
N GLY A 106 -17.57 -2.66 11.41
CA GLY A 106 -17.95 -1.34 11.92
C GLY A 106 -17.49 -0.21 11.01
N TYR A 107 -16.25 -0.29 10.51
CA TYR A 107 -15.70 0.66 9.56
C TYR A 107 -16.46 0.65 8.23
N THR A 108 -16.80 -0.52 7.68
CA THR A 108 -17.60 -0.61 6.46
C THR A 108 -19.00 -0.03 6.67
N MET A 109 -19.66 -0.33 7.77
CA MET A 109 -20.97 0.24 8.08
C MET A 109 -20.90 1.77 8.21
N ALA A 110 -19.89 2.30 8.89
CA ALA A 110 -19.69 3.74 9.04
C ALA A 110 -19.34 4.41 7.70
N SER A 111 -18.50 3.78 6.88
CA SER A 111 -18.12 4.30 5.57
C SER A 111 -19.31 4.31 4.60
N LEU A 112 -20.09 3.22 4.56
CA LEU A 112 -21.33 3.17 3.78
C LEU A 112 -22.36 4.18 4.29
N TRP A 113 -22.46 4.38 5.61
CA TRP A 113 -23.31 5.41 6.19
C TRP A 113 -22.92 6.81 5.72
N VAL A 114 -21.62 7.14 5.78
CA VAL A 114 -21.08 8.43 5.32
C VAL A 114 -21.34 8.65 3.83
N VAL A 115 -21.13 7.63 2.99
CA VAL A 115 -21.41 7.70 1.56
C VAL A 115 -22.91 7.82 1.27
N ALA A 116 -23.76 7.18 2.08
CA ALA A 116 -25.21 7.24 1.96
C ALA A 116 -25.82 8.53 2.52
N GLN A 117 -25.04 9.36 3.24
CA GLN A 117 -25.54 10.68 3.64
C GLN A 117 -25.81 11.50 2.38
N PRO A 118 -26.99 12.14 2.26
CA PRO A 118 -27.23 13.07 1.17
C PRO A 118 -26.20 14.17 1.30
N THR A 119 -25.32 14.29 0.30
CA THR A 119 -24.38 15.40 0.25
C THR A 119 -25.24 16.66 0.21
N VAL A 120 -25.15 17.50 1.26
CA VAL A 120 -25.69 18.86 1.21
C VAL A 120 -24.81 19.62 0.21
N GLY A 121 -25.14 19.42 -1.05
CA GLY A 121 -24.37 19.75 -2.24
C GLY A 121 -25.17 19.44 -3.51
N GLY A 122 -26.50 19.39 -3.40
CA GLY A 122 -27.34 19.86 -4.48
C GLY A 122 -27.33 21.39 -4.45
N VAL A 123 -26.43 22.01 -5.21
CA VAL A 123 -26.62 23.38 -5.69
C VAL A 123 -26.53 23.31 -7.21
N ALA A 124 -27.62 23.79 -7.82
CA ALA A 124 -27.77 24.03 -9.24
C ALA A 124 -26.60 24.84 -9.83
N GLY A 125 -26.25 24.57 -11.09
CA GLY A 125 -25.27 25.33 -11.87
C GLY A 125 -24.57 24.46 -12.90
#